data_AF-A0A3E2TL12-F1
#
_entry.id   AF-A0A3E2TL12-F1
#
_cell.length_a   1.000
_cell.length_b   1.000
_cell.length_c   1.000
_cell.angle_alpha   90.00
_cell.angle_beta   90.00
_cell.angle_gamma   90.00
#
_symmetry.space_group_name_H-M   'P 1'
#
loop_
_entity.id
_entity.type
_entity.pdbx_description
1 polymer ?
#
loop_
_entity_poly.entity_id
_entity_poly.type
_entity_poly.pdbx_seq_one_letter_code
_entity_poly.pdbx_strand_id
1 'polypeptide(L)'
;MKGNYSMTIIEHKYFQPITIFTAMIISLFSFEGIKIFSIAVLIVTFSSATTMALNIYKDRAKNSLIEFLYALSIFLIMKYLPQYITYFYSGILVILIYLIYVLYINPKIMDRALIYKV
;
A
#
# COMPACT_ATOMS: atom_id res chain seq x y z
N MET A 1 -42.87 -4.61 13.63
CA MET A 1 -41.83 -3.87 14.35
C MET A 1 -40.68 -3.60 13.39
N LYS A 2 -40.49 -2.34 12.96
CA LYS A 2 -39.36 -1.93 12.12
C LYS A 2 -38.15 -1.70 13.03
N GLY A 3 -37.20 -2.62 13.02
CA GLY A 3 -35.91 -2.44 13.68
C GLY A 3 -35.09 -1.43 12.90
N ASN A 4 -34.95 -0.22 13.43
CA ASN A 4 -33.96 0.75 12.98
C ASN A 4 -32.57 0.23 13.38
N TYR A 5 -31.96 -0.59 12.53
CA TYR A 5 -30.52 -0.76 12.56
C TYR A 5 -29.93 0.53 12.03
N SER A 6 -29.56 1.41 12.95
CA SER A 6 -28.58 2.47 12.70
C SER A 6 -27.32 1.79 12.17
N MET A 7 -27.21 1.68 10.84
CA MET A 7 -25.96 1.50 10.13
C MET A 7 -25.15 2.77 10.36
N THR A 8 -24.55 2.91 11.54
CA THR A 8 -23.35 3.71 11.72
C THR A 8 -22.28 3.00 10.90
N ILE A 9 -22.29 3.26 9.59
CA ILE A 9 -21.10 3.10 8.76
C ILE A 9 -20.12 4.07 9.37
N ILE A 10 -19.29 3.58 10.28
CA ILE A 10 -18.16 4.36 10.74
C ILE A 10 -17.23 4.39 9.53
N GLU A 11 -17.42 5.39 8.67
CA GLU A 11 -16.49 5.75 7.60
C GLU A 11 -15.20 6.24 8.27
N HIS A 12 -14.43 5.30 8.81
CA HIS A 12 -13.04 5.57 9.00
C HIS A 12 -12.43 5.62 7.61
N LYS A 13 -12.38 6.81 7.01
CA LYS A 13 -11.38 7.16 6.01
C LYS A 13 -10.01 7.07 6.69
N TYR A 14 -9.58 5.86 7.02
CA TYR A 14 -8.24 5.59 7.47
C TYR A 14 -7.34 5.98 6.30
N PHE A 15 -6.53 7.01 6.50
CA PHE A 15 -5.42 7.33 5.62
C PHE A 15 -4.68 6.02 5.33
N GLN A 16 -4.63 5.60 4.06
CA GLN A 16 -4.10 4.30 3.63
C GLN A 16 -2.64 4.49 3.18
N PRO A 17 -1.65 4.37 4.08
CA PRO A 17 -0.28 4.73 3.72
C PRO A 17 0.29 3.68 2.74
N ILE A 18 -0.18 2.43 2.80
CA ILE A 18 0.23 1.37 1.87
C ILE A 18 -0.13 1.68 0.41
N THR A 19 -1.29 2.31 0.18
CA THR A 19 -1.75 2.77 -1.14
C THR A 19 -0.85 3.89 -1.66
N ILE A 20 -0.58 4.89 -0.81
CA ILE A 20 0.29 6.02 -1.16
C ILE A 20 1.71 5.54 -1.43
N PHE A 21 2.24 4.63 -0.61
CA PHE A 21 3.55 4.02 -0.80
C PHE A 21 3.65 3.31 -2.16
N THR A 22 2.66 2.47 -2.47
CA THR A 22 2.64 1.71 -3.73
C THR A 22 2.61 2.63 -4.94
N ALA A 23 1.75 3.66 -4.93
CA ALA A 23 1.64 4.63 -6.01
C ALA A 23 2.92 5.47 -6.19
N MET A 24 3.56 5.86 -5.08
CA MET A 24 4.80 6.63 -5.11
C MET A 24 5.98 5.78 -5.58
N ILE A 25 6.07 4.51 -5.20
CA ILE A 25 7.09 3.60 -5.72
C ILE A 25 6.93 3.43 -7.24
N ILE A 26 5.71 3.17 -7.74
CA ILE A 26 5.48 3.10 -9.20
C ILE A 26 5.92 4.39 -9.90
N SER A 27 5.57 5.54 -9.32
CA SER A 27 5.91 6.86 -9.85
C SER A 27 7.42 7.11 -9.86
N LEU A 28 8.14 6.71 -8.82
CA LEU A 28 9.58 6.91 -8.69
C LEU A 28 10.34 6.23 -9.84
N PHE A 29 9.98 4.99 -10.14
CA PHE A 29 10.62 4.19 -11.18
C PHE A 29 10.12 4.53 -12.60
N SER A 30 8.91 5.08 -12.73
CA SER A 30 8.39 5.51 -14.03
C SER A 30 8.95 6.86 -14.51
N PHE A 31 9.38 7.72 -13.58
CA PHE A 31 9.84 9.08 -13.87
C PHE A 31 11.28 9.34 -13.39
N GLU A 32 12.11 8.29 -13.36
CA GLU A 32 13.47 8.29 -12.77
C GLU A 32 14.40 9.39 -13.34
N GLY A 33 14.07 9.97 -14.51
CA GLY A 33 14.82 11.05 -15.15
C GLY A 33 14.58 12.47 -14.61
N ILE A 34 13.55 12.72 -13.79
CA ILE A 34 13.22 14.09 -13.31
C ILE A 34 13.62 14.23 -11.84
N LYS A 35 14.84 14.74 -11.58
CA LYS A 35 15.43 14.85 -10.21
C LYS A 35 14.49 15.47 -9.16
N ILE A 36 13.84 16.58 -9.49
CA ILE A 36 12.95 17.30 -8.56
C ILE A 36 11.71 16.45 -8.22
N PHE A 37 11.15 15.77 -9.22
CA PHE A 37 10.02 14.87 -9.04
C PHE A 37 10.42 13.65 -8.19
N SER A 38 11.57 13.03 -8.48
CA SER A 38 12.07 11.89 -7.71
C SER A 38 12.30 12.23 -6.23
N ILE A 39 12.79 13.43 -5.92
CA ILE A 39 12.95 13.89 -4.52
C ILE A 39 11.58 14.04 -3.85
N ALA A 40 10.61 14.69 -4.50
CA ALA A 40 9.26 14.84 -3.96
C ALA A 40 8.60 13.48 -3.69
N VAL A 41 8.71 12.55 -4.65
CA VAL A 41 8.19 11.18 -4.52
C VAL A 41 8.88 10.40 -3.40
N LEU A 42 10.19 10.55 -3.24
CA LEU A 42 10.94 9.93 -2.14
C LEU A 42 10.46 10.43 -0.77
N ILE A 43 10.25 11.74 -0.64
CA ILE A 43 9.73 12.34 0.60
C ILE A 43 8.36 11.75 0.94
N VAL A 44 7.44 11.71 -0.03
CA VAL A 44 6.09 11.17 0.19
C VAL A 44 6.13 9.65 0.49
N THR A 45 6.99 8.90 -0.21
CA THR A 45 7.21 7.46 0.06
C THR A 45 7.70 7.25 1.48
N PHE A 46 8.66 8.05 1.93
CA PHE A 46 9.24 7.97 3.27
C PHE A 46 8.23 8.35 4.36
N SER A 47 7.46 9.43 4.17
CA SER A 47 6.38 9.82 5.08
C SER A 47 5.32 8.72 5.19
N SER A 48 5.01 8.07 4.08
CA SER A 48 4.05 6.97 4.06
C SER A 48 4.55 5.74 4.81
N ALA A 49 5.80 5.33 4.57
CA ALA A 49 6.46 4.25 5.31
C ALA A 49 6.54 4.55 6.82
N THR A 50 6.83 5.80 7.19
CA THR A 50 6.85 6.26 8.58
C THR A 50 5.46 6.16 9.21
N THR A 51 4.41 6.52 8.49
CA THR A 51 3.03 6.43 8.98
C THR A 51 2.58 4.97 9.12
N MET A 52 3.00 4.06 8.22
CA MET A 52 2.84 2.61 8.44
C MET A 52 3.53 2.20 9.73
N ALA A 53 4.82 2.54 9.91
CA ALA A 53 5.59 2.19 11.10
C ALA A 53 4.99 2.71 12.42
N LEU A 54 4.41 3.91 12.42
CA LEU A 54 3.72 4.49 13.58
C LEU A 54 2.37 3.81 13.85
N ASN A 55 1.57 3.51 12.82
CA ASN A 55 0.34 2.72 12.95
C ASN A 55 0.62 1.30 13.47
N ILE A 56 1.78 0.75 13.09
CA ILE A 56 2.28 -0.55 13.49
C ILE A 56 2.67 -0.62 14.97
N TYR A 57 3.36 0.41 15.50
CA TYR A 57 3.86 0.42 16.88
C TYR A 57 2.73 0.33 17.91
N LYS A 58 1.52 0.75 17.53
CA LYS A 58 0.32 0.71 18.36
C LYS A 58 -0.41 -0.65 18.39
N ASP A 59 -0.28 -1.49 17.36
CA ASP A 59 -1.36 -2.44 17.05
C ASP A 59 -0.99 -3.92 16.80
N ARG A 60 0.30 -4.32 16.72
CA ARG A 60 0.87 -5.69 16.82
C ARG A 60 2.06 -5.87 15.85
N ALA A 61 3.16 -6.45 16.34
CA ALA A 61 4.37 -6.74 15.57
C ALA A 61 4.16 -7.68 14.35
N LYS A 62 3.18 -8.60 14.39
CA LYS A 62 2.86 -9.49 13.27
C LYS A 62 2.36 -8.73 12.04
N ASN A 63 1.60 -7.67 12.25
CA ASN A 63 1.04 -6.83 11.19
C ASN A 63 2.14 -5.97 10.54
N SER A 64 3.11 -5.52 11.35
CA SER A 64 4.33 -4.85 10.89
C SER A 64 5.08 -5.66 9.85
N LEU A 65 5.33 -6.92 10.18
CA LEU A 65 6.15 -7.78 9.36
C LEU A 65 5.49 -8.01 7.99
N ILE A 66 4.17 -8.10 7.96
CA ILE A 66 3.40 -8.30 6.71
C ILE A 66 3.42 -7.03 5.84
N GLU A 67 3.17 -5.86 6.43
CA GLU A 67 3.24 -4.58 5.71
C GLU A 67 4.66 -4.30 5.20
N PHE A 68 5.69 -4.63 6.00
CA PHE A 68 7.09 -4.54 5.61
C PHE A 68 7.44 -5.50 4.47
N LEU A 69 7.04 -6.77 4.57
CA LEU A 69 7.27 -7.76 3.51
C LEU A 69 6.56 -7.38 2.21
N TYR A 70 5.35 -6.82 2.31
CA TYR A 70 4.65 -6.24 1.17
C TYR A 70 5.47 -5.09 0.56
N ALA A 71 5.86 -4.09 1.35
CA ALA A 71 6.62 -2.93 0.88
C ALA A 71 7.96 -3.34 0.23
N LEU A 72 8.67 -4.28 0.85
CA LEU A 72 9.91 -4.85 0.34
C LEU A 72 9.68 -5.57 -1.00
N SER A 73 8.62 -6.38 -1.11
CA SER A 73 8.31 -7.11 -2.35
C SER A 73 8.04 -6.15 -3.51
N ILE A 74 7.27 -5.08 -3.29
CA ILE A 74 6.97 -4.09 -4.32
C ILE A 74 8.23 -3.35 -4.77
N PHE A 75 9.09 -2.96 -3.82
CA PHE A 75 10.38 -2.34 -4.13
C PHE A 75 11.27 -3.26 -4.98
N LEU A 76 11.39 -4.54 -4.61
CA LEU A 76 12.21 -5.51 -5.35
C LEU A 76 11.66 -5.72 -6.77
N ILE A 77 10.33 -5.82 -6.92
CA ILE A 77 9.68 -5.95 -8.22
C ILE A 77 10.00 -4.73 -9.08
N MET A 78 9.76 -3.51 -8.60
CA MET A 78 9.99 -2.31 -9.40
C MET A 78 11.47 -2.04 -9.69
N LYS A 79 12.40 -2.52 -8.86
CA LYS A 79 13.83 -2.32 -9.07
C LYS A 79 14.46 -3.33 -10.03
N TYR A 80 14.09 -4.61 -9.92
CA TYR A 80 14.80 -5.69 -10.62
C TYR A 80 14.00 -6.29 -11.77
N LEU A 81 12.67 -6.36 -11.66
CA LEU A 81 11.84 -7.00 -12.66
C LEU A 81 11.77 -6.27 -14.02
N PRO A 82 11.86 -4.92 -14.09
CA PRO A 82 11.90 -4.20 -15.37
C PRO A 82 13.03 -4.63 -16.31
N GLN A 83 14.12 -5.20 -15.77
CA GLN A 83 15.22 -5.74 -16.58
C GLN A 83 14.78 -6.93 -17.44
N TYR A 84 13.72 -7.63 -17.05
CA TYR A 84 13.21 -8.82 -17.73
C TYR A 84 11.93 -8.55 -18.54
N ILE A 85 11.04 -7.69 -18.03
CA ILE A 85 9.71 -7.49 -18.61
C ILE A 85 9.36 -6.03 -18.89
N THR A 86 10.31 -5.08 -18.80
CA THR A 86 10.09 -3.62 -18.89
C THR A 86 9.27 -3.02 -17.74
N TYR A 87 9.42 -1.70 -17.54
CA TYR A 87 8.79 -0.96 -16.45
C TYR A 87 7.26 -0.96 -16.51
N PHE A 88 6.68 -0.91 -17.70
CA PHE A 88 5.22 -0.88 -17.88
C PHE A 88 4.54 -2.14 -17.32
N TYR A 89 5.01 -3.33 -17.72
CA TYR A 89 4.46 -4.59 -17.23
C TYR A 89 4.78 -4.84 -15.75
N SER A 90 5.93 -4.35 -15.26
CA SER A 90 6.27 -4.40 -13.84
C SER A 90 5.31 -3.56 -12.99
N GLY A 91 4.92 -2.37 -13.47
CA GLY A 91 3.91 -1.53 -12.83
C GLY A 91 2.53 -2.19 -12.78
N ILE A 92 2.09 -2.82 -13.87
CA ILE A 92 0.83 -3.57 -13.91
C ILE A 92 0.84 -4.72 -12.89
N LEU A 93 1.95 -5.46 -12.80
CA LEU A 93 2.10 -6.54 -11.83
C LEU A 93 2.00 -6.04 -10.39
N VAL A 94 2.63 -4.90 -10.07
CA VAL A 94 2.53 -4.27 -8.75
C VAL A 94 1.10 -3.88 -8.41
N ILE A 95 0.34 -3.35 -9.37
CA ILE A 95 -1.07 -3.02 -9.18
C ILE A 95 -1.88 -4.28 -8.85
N LEU A 96 -1.65 -5.39 -9.55
CA LEU A 96 -2.31 -6.66 -9.26
C LEU A 96 -1.97 -7.18 -7.86
N ILE A 97 -0.70 -7.11 -7.46
CA ILE A 97 -0.25 -7.53 -6.12
C ILE A 97 -0.88 -6.65 -5.04
N TYR A 98 -0.96 -5.33 -5.27
CA TYR A 98 -1.66 -4.40 -4.39
C TYR A 98 -3.14 -4.75 -4.23
N LEU A 99 -3.85 -5.01 -5.33
CA LEU A 99 -5.26 -5.40 -5.29
C LEU A 99 -5.45 -6.71 -4.51
N ILE A 100 -4.61 -7.72 -4.74
CA ILE A 100 -4.65 -8.98 -4.00
C ILE A 100 -4.40 -8.74 -2.51
N TYR A 101 -3.39 -7.93 -2.19
CA TYR A 101 -3.02 -7.62 -0.83
C TYR A 101 -4.18 -6.93 -0.08
N VAL A 102 -4.76 -5.90 -0.68
CA VAL A 102 -5.79 -5.10 -0.02
C VAL A 102 -7.14 -5.82 0.08
N LEU A 103 -7.53 -6.58 -0.95
CA LEU A 103 -8.83 -7.24 -1.00
C LEU A 103 -8.86 -8.59 -0.30
N TYR A 104 -7.73 -9.31 -0.22
CA TYR A 104 -7.71 -10.69 0.28
C TYR A 104 -6.77 -10.90 1.47
N ILE A 105 -5.56 -10.37 1.43
CA ILE A 105 -4.53 -10.64 2.46
C ILE A 105 -4.82 -9.80 3.72
N ASN A 106 -4.99 -8.49 3.55
CA ASN A 106 -5.19 -7.56 4.64
C ASN A 106 -6.46 -7.85 5.47
N PRO A 107 -7.66 -8.07 4.86
CA PRO A 107 -8.84 -8.42 5.65
C PRO A 107 -8.72 -9.80 6.33
N LYS A 108 -8.08 -10.80 5.70
CA LYS A 108 -7.92 -12.14 6.31
C LYS A 108 -6.90 -12.19 7.43
N ILE A 109 -5.81 -11.43 7.34
CA ILE A 109 -4.66 -11.56 8.26
C ILE A 109 -4.63 -10.44 9.30
N MET A 110 -5.08 -9.24 8.94
CA MET A 110 -5.03 -8.05 9.79
C MET A 110 -6.41 -7.62 10.31
N ASP A 111 -7.47 -8.36 9.95
CA ASP A 111 -8.89 -8.08 10.30
C ASP A 111 -9.31 -6.64 9.96
N ARG A 112 -8.68 -6.07 8.93
CA ARG A 112 -8.85 -4.70 8.47
C ARG A 112 -9.28 -4.72 7.01
N ALA A 113 -10.55 -4.41 6.77
CA ALA A 113 -11.02 -4.05 5.44
C ALA A 113 -10.57 -2.62 5.13
N LEU A 114 -9.60 -2.46 4.22
CA LEU A 114 -9.14 -1.12 3.82
C LEU A 114 -10.06 -0.48 2.78
N ILE A 115 -10.73 -1.28 1.92
CA ILE A 115 -11.52 -0.78 0.79
C ILE A 115 -13.03 -1.06 0.96
N TYR A 116 -13.44 -2.30 1.29
CA TYR A 116 -14.82 -2.62 1.67
C TYR A 116 -14.84 -3.81 2.63
N LYS A 117 -15.77 -3.79 3.59
CA LYS A 117 -16.09 -4.94 4.45
C LYS A 117 -17.11 -5.78 3.69
N VAL A 118 -16.68 -6.93 3.13
CA VAL A 118 -17.59 -7.92 2.52
C VAL A 118 -18.08 -8.86 3.61
#